data_AF-A0A9D9DRT8-F1
#
_entry.id   AF-A0A9D9DRT8-F1
#
_cell.length_a   1.000
_cell.length_b   1.000
_cell.length_c   1.000
_cell.angle_alpha   90.00
_cell.angle_beta   90.00
_cell.angle_gamma   90.00
#
_symmetry.space_group_name_H-M   'P 1'
#
loop_
_entity.id
_entity.type
_entity.pdbx_description
1 polymer ?
#
loop_
_entity_poly.entity_id
_entity_poly.type
_entity_poly.pdbx_seq_one_letter_code
_entity_poly.pdbx_strand_id
1 'polypeptide(L)'
;MGKNKMKPKPVVREPMPEAELVSEFSGQETQEESPVESEEMARRRVRKAKVRAAMDGTVFLDRGMRKYGSLIVYVFVLALLVITNNYLSEKIIRESTQLKSELKELQYRQISAKAEWMRLSRQSSVARMLDTAGIKESVVPPFKIKEPVKEKRRWWSSGKESAPED
;
A
#
# COMPACT_ATOMS: atom_id res chain seq x y z
N MET A 1 59.21 28.31 -101.52
CA MET A 1 60.68 28.42 -101.60
C MET A 1 61.12 29.57 -100.69
N GLY A 2 62.18 29.41 -99.90
CA GLY A 2 62.91 30.56 -99.34
C GLY A 2 62.66 30.84 -97.87
N LYS A 3 63.69 30.51 -97.08
CA LYS A 3 63.89 30.81 -95.66
C LYS A 3 63.73 32.30 -95.40
N ASN A 4 63.16 32.70 -94.27
CA ASN A 4 63.49 34.01 -93.71
C ASN A 4 63.64 34.00 -92.20
N LYS A 5 64.74 34.62 -91.78
CA LYS A 5 65.37 34.55 -90.48
C LYS A 5 64.62 35.42 -89.46
N MET A 6 64.75 34.97 -88.21
CA MET A 6 64.43 35.63 -86.96
C MET A 6 64.62 37.16 -86.97
N LYS A 7 63.67 37.85 -86.34
CA LYS A 7 63.91 39.09 -85.59
C LYS A 7 63.43 38.89 -84.13
N PRO A 8 64.11 39.49 -83.14
CA PRO A 8 63.90 39.19 -81.72
C PRO A 8 62.85 40.07 -81.00
N LYS A 9 62.19 39.43 -80.01
CA LYS A 9 61.56 39.82 -78.72
C LYS A 9 61.02 41.25 -78.50
N PRO A 10 59.87 41.36 -77.80
CA PRO A 10 59.92 41.38 -76.33
C PRO A 10 58.83 40.54 -75.62
N VAL A 11 59.03 40.39 -74.31
CA VAL A 11 58.26 39.60 -73.35
C VAL A 11 56.82 40.09 -73.24
N VAL A 12 55.86 39.20 -73.49
CA VAL A 12 54.45 39.35 -73.11
C VAL A 12 54.10 38.17 -72.23
N ARG A 13 53.63 38.45 -71.01
CA ARG A 13 53.09 37.44 -70.10
C ARG A 13 51.75 36.99 -70.70
N GLU A 14 51.63 35.69 -70.98
CA GLU A 14 50.39 35.11 -71.50
C GLU A 14 49.25 35.27 -70.48
N PRO A 15 48.02 35.55 -70.94
CA PRO A 15 46.85 35.63 -70.09
C PRO A 15 46.37 34.24 -69.66
N MET A 16 45.95 34.13 -68.40
CA MET A 16 45.31 32.94 -67.84
C MET A 16 43.95 32.69 -68.54
N PRO A 17 43.54 31.43 -68.77
CA PRO A 17 42.32 31.11 -69.52
C PRO A 17 41.05 31.30 -68.66
N GLU A 18 40.24 32.29 -69.03
CA GLU A 18 38.87 32.52 -68.55
C GLU A 18 37.88 31.76 -69.48
N ALA A 19 37.53 30.49 -69.20
CA ALA A 19 36.44 29.80 -69.93
C ALA A 19 35.88 28.50 -69.29
N GLU A 20 36.06 28.21 -68.00
CA GLU A 20 35.43 27.03 -67.36
C GLU A 20 34.77 27.38 -66.02
N LEU A 21 33.83 28.32 -66.04
CA LEU A 21 33.09 28.73 -64.84
C LEU A 21 31.62 29.00 -65.16
N VAL A 22 30.92 28.01 -65.73
CA VAL A 22 29.45 27.92 -65.75
C VAL A 22 29.01 26.54 -66.29
N SER A 23 28.95 25.51 -65.45
CA SER A 23 27.96 24.42 -65.51
C SER A 23 28.25 23.35 -64.45
N GLU A 24 27.85 23.59 -63.21
CA GLU A 24 27.40 22.53 -62.29
C GLU A 24 26.61 23.18 -61.16
N PHE A 25 25.47 23.73 -61.59
CA PHE A 25 24.35 24.07 -60.74
C PHE A 25 23.57 22.77 -60.47
N SER A 26 24.00 21.99 -59.48
CA SER A 26 23.15 21.03 -58.78
C SER A 26 23.83 20.55 -57.52
N GLY A 27 23.15 20.69 -56.38
CA GLY A 27 23.53 19.95 -55.18
C GLY A 27 23.88 20.83 -53.99
N GLN A 28 22.89 21.58 -53.52
CA GLN A 28 22.55 21.77 -52.11
C GLN A 28 23.57 22.45 -51.18
N GLU A 29 23.06 23.58 -50.68
CA GLU A 29 23.36 24.23 -49.41
C GLU A 29 23.72 23.28 -48.28
N THR A 30 24.68 23.74 -47.47
CA THR A 30 24.88 23.51 -46.04
C THR A 30 23.91 22.55 -45.36
N GLN A 31 24.45 21.44 -44.86
CA GLN A 31 24.16 21.00 -43.51
C GLN A 31 25.38 20.29 -42.93
N GLU A 32 26.14 21.03 -42.13
CA GLU A 32 26.91 20.46 -41.02
C GLU A 32 25.91 19.76 -40.08
N GLU A 33 25.57 18.50 -40.37
CA GLU A 33 24.93 17.66 -39.36
C GLU A 33 25.97 17.37 -38.28
N SER A 34 25.74 17.97 -37.13
CA SER A 34 26.52 17.80 -35.91
C SER A 34 26.89 16.33 -35.65
N PRO A 35 28.05 16.05 -35.02
CA PRO A 35 28.42 14.68 -34.59
C PRO A 35 27.34 14.00 -33.72
N VAL A 36 26.42 14.78 -33.17
CA VAL A 36 25.34 14.38 -32.26
C VAL A 36 24.20 13.64 -32.96
N GLU A 37 23.89 13.97 -34.24
CA GLU A 37 22.76 13.34 -34.94
C GLU A 37 23.06 11.90 -35.38
N SER A 38 24.31 11.65 -35.77
CA SER A 38 24.83 10.30 -36.04
C SER A 38 24.81 9.41 -34.79
N GLU A 39 25.10 9.98 -33.61
CA GLU A 39 25.00 9.29 -32.33
C GLU A 39 23.55 9.01 -31.92
N GLU A 40 22.63 9.96 -32.10
CA GLU A 40 21.21 9.77 -31.82
C GLU A 40 20.60 8.65 -32.67
N MET A 41 20.89 8.67 -33.98
CA MET A 41 20.46 7.64 -34.92
C MET A 41 21.05 6.26 -34.57
N ALA A 42 22.33 6.20 -34.15
CA ALA A 42 22.96 4.98 -33.67
C ALA A 42 22.29 4.46 -32.38
N ARG A 43 22.00 5.34 -31.42
CA ARG A 43 21.29 4.99 -30.17
C ARG A 43 19.87 4.50 -30.45
N ARG A 44 19.15 5.10 -31.41
CA ARG A 44 17.82 4.65 -31.85
C ARG A 44 17.88 3.29 -32.54
N ARG A 45 18.89 3.03 -33.38
CA ARG A 45 19.10 1.72 -34.02
C ARG A 45 19.44 0.63 -33.00
N VAL A 46 20.31 0.93 -32.03
CA VAL A 46 20.65 0.00 -30.94
C VAL A 46 19.44 -0.26 -30.04
N ARG A 47 18.64 0.77 -29.71
CA ARG A 47 17.38 0.60 -28.97
C ARG A 47 16.38 -0.24 -29.74
N LYS A 48 16.16 0.04 -31.03
CA LYS A 48 15.30 -0.77 -31.91
C LYS A 48 15.79 -2.21 -32.02
N ALA A 49 17.10 -2.42 -32.15
CA ALA A 49 17.72 -3.74 -32.18
C ALA A 49 17.56 -4.48 -30.85
N LYS A 50 17.70 -3.80 -29.71
CA LYS A 50 17.46 -4.37 -28.37
C LYS A 50 15.99 -4.73 -28.14
N VAL A 51 15.06 -3.87 -28.57
CA VAL A 51 13.62 -4.15 -28.49
C VAL A 51 13.24 -5.32 -29.40
N ARG A 52 13.79 -5.35 -30.63
CA ARG A 52 13.60 -6.45 -31.57
C ARG A 52 14.19 -7.76 -31.03
N ALA A 53 15.39 -7.72 -30.45
CA ALA A 53 16.02 -8.86 -29.79
C ALA A 53 15.21 -9.39 -28.58
N ALA A 54 14.53 -8.49 -27.84
CA ALA A 54 13.63 -8.86 -26.75
C ALA A 54 12.35 -9.54 -27.26
N MET A 55 11.80 -9.09 -28.40
CA MET A 55 10.65 -9.73 -29.06
C MET A 55 11.02 -11.06 -29.73
N ASP A 56 12.20 -11.14 -30.34
CA ASP A 56 12.72 -12.37 -30.98
C ASP A 56 13.22 -13.40 -29.94
N GLY A 57 13.10 -13.10 -28.64
CA GLY A 57 13.39 -14.03 -27.54
C GLY A 57 14.88 -14.31 -27.30
N THR A 58 15.77 -13.69 -28.07
CA THR A 58 17.24 -13.84 -27.91
C THR A 58 17.74 -13.35 -26.55
N VAL A 59 17.01 -12.45 -25.89
CA VAL A 59 17.30 -12.00 -24.51
C VAL A 59 17.15 -13.15 -23.49
N PHE A 60 16.31 -14.16 -23.78
CA PHE A 60 16.20 -15.36 -22.94
C PHE A 60 17.37 -16.34 -23.14
N LEU A 61 18.04 -16.29 -24.29
CA LEU A 61 19.21 -17.11 -24.58
C LEU A 61 20.49 -16.57 -23.95
N ASP A 62 20.50 -15.30 -23.52
CA ASP A 62 21.66 -14.69 -22.89
C ASP A 62 22.10 -15.45 -21.63
N ARG A 63 23.41 -15.56 -21.45
CA ARG A 63 24.02 -16.36 -20.37
C ARG A 63 23.64 -15.80 -18.99
N GLY A 64 23.43 -14.49 -18.89
CA GLY A 64 22.94 -13.82 -17.69
C GLY A 64 21.48 -14.13 -17.37
N MET A 65 20.60 -14.08 -18.37
CA MET A 65 19.17 -14.37 -18.19
C MET A 65 18.93 -15.82 -17.76
N ARG A 66 19.74 -16.76 -18.27
CA ARG A 66 19.66 -18.19 -17.89
C ARG A 66 19.91 -18.43 -16.39
N LYS A 67 20.70 -17.58 -15.74
CA LYS A 67 20.96 -17.63 -14.28
C LYS A 67 19.78 -17.11 -13.46
N TYR A 68 19.05 -16.10 -13.96
CA TYR A 68 17.92 -15.46 -13.27
C TYR A 68 16.54 -15.96 -13.75
N GLY A 69 16.48 -16.88 -14.72
CA GLY A 69 15.22 -17.37 -15.29
C GLY A 69 14.28 -17.98 -14.25
N SER A 70 14.81 -18.76 -13.31
CA SER A 70 14.01 -19.33 -12.21
C SER A 70 13.43 -18.25 -11.28
N LEU A 71 14.16 -17.15 -11.04
CA LEU A 71 13.68 -16.01 -10.25
C LEU A 71 12.50 -15.30 -10.93
N ILE A 72 12.57 -15.12 -12.25
CA ILE A 72 11.49 -14.46 -13.01
C ILE A 72 10.22 -15.30 -12.99
N VAL A 73 10.33 -16.62 -13.18
CA VAL A 73 9.20 -17.55 -13.05
C VAL A 73 8.64 -17.53 -11.62
N TYR A 74 9.51 -17.49 -10.61
CA TYR A 74 9.10 -17.39 -9.21
C TYR A 74 8.28 -16.11 -8.94
N VAL A 75 8.76 -14.95 -9.40
CA VAL A 75 8.04 -13.68 -9.25
C VAL A 75 6.72 -13.69 -10.03
N PHE A 76 6.71 -14.30 -11.22
CA PHE A 76 5.48 -14.44 -12.01
C PHE A 76 4.43 -15.27 -11.26
N VAL A 77 4.82 -16.40 -10.66
CA VAL A 77 3.92 -17.21 -9.82
C VAL A 77 3.45 -16.40 -8.60
N LEU A 78 4.32 -15.64 -7.96
CA LEU A 78 3.94 -14.74 -6.86
C LEU A 78 2.91 -13.69 -7.31
N ALA A 79 3.09 -13.10 -8.49
CA ALA A 79 2.15 -12.12 -9.04
C ALA A 79 0.76 -12.75 -9.25
N LEU A 80 0.69 -13.97 -9.81
CA LEU A 80 -0.56 -14.72 -9.95
C LEU A 80 -1.21 -15.03 -8.59
N LEU A 81 -0.40 -15.41 -7.60
CA LEU A 81 -0.86 -15.70 -6.25
C LEU A 81 -1.47 -14.45 -5.60
N VAL A 82 -0.82 -13.29 -5.75
CA VAL A 82 -1.33 -12.02 -5.24
C VAL A 82 -2.65 -11.62 -5.88
N ILE A 83 -2.77 -11.72 -7.22
CA ILE A 83 -4.02 -11.42 -7.92
C ILE A 83 -5.15 -12.33 -7.42
N THR A 84 -4.85 -13.61 -7.23
CA THR A 84 -5.81 -14.60 -6.75
C THR A 84 -6.23 -14.32 -5.31
N ASN A 85 -5.28 -13.98 -4.43
CA ASN A 85 -5.54 -13.65 -3.03
C ASN A 85 -6.40 -12.38 -2.90
N ASN A 86 -6.13 -11.37 -3.73
CA ASN A 86 -6.92 -10.15 -3.75
C ASN A 86 -8.39 -10.44 -4.11
N TYR A 87 -8.64 -11.23 -5.15
CA TYR A 87 -9.99 -11.60 -5.55
C TYR A 87 -10.75 -12.37 -4.46
N LEU A 88 -10.06 -13.25 -3.72
CA LEU A 88 -10.64 -13.99 -2.61
C LEU A 88 -10.97 -13.06 -1.43
N SER A 89 -10.07 -12.12 -1.13
CA SER A 89 -10.25 -11.12 -0.08
C SER A 89 -11.48 -10.25 -0.34
N GLU A 90 -11.72 -9.87 -1.60
CA GLU A 90 -12.87 -9.03 -1.94
C GLU A 90 -14.22 -9.72 -1.66
N LYS A 91 -14.30 -11.04 -1.87
CA LYS A 91 -15.49 -11.83 -1.52
C LYS A 91 -15.67 -11.95 -0.02
N ILE A 92 -14.59 -12.29 0.70
CA ILE A 92 -14.59 -12.44 2.16
C ILE A 92 -14.97 -11.12 2.84
N ILE A 93 -14.51 -9.97 2.31
CA ILE A 93 -14.85 -8.65 2.85
C ILE A 93 -16.35 -8.37 2.71
N ARG A 94 -16.96 -8.71 1.56
CA ARG A 94 -18.41 -8.54 1.34
C ARG A 94 -19.22 -9.43 2.30
N GLU A 95 -18.87 -10.70 2.40
CA GLU A 95 -19.53 -11.64 3.31
C GLU A 95 -19.36 -11.23 4.77
N SER A 96 -18.15 -10.84 5.18
CA SER A 96 -17.88 -10.33 6.53
C SER A 96 -18.71 -9.10 6.85
N THR A 97 -18.95 -8.22 5.87
CA THR A 97 -19.78 -7.03 6.05
C THR A 97 -21.24 -7.40 6.28
N GLN A 98 -21.78 -8.35 5.52
CA GLN A 98 -23.14 -8.87 5.69
C GLN A 98 -23.31 -9.55 7.07
N LEU A 99 -22.41 -10.49 7.42
CA LEU A 99 -22.40 -11.13 8.73
C LEU A 99 -22.32 -10.13 9.90
N LYS A 100 -21.51 -9.07 9.75
CA LYS A 100 -21.43 -8.00 10.76
C LYS A 100 -22.74 -7.23 10.90
N SER A 101 -23.47 -7.00 9.81
CA SER A 101 -24.79 -6.36 9.89
C SER A 101 -25.82 -7.24 10.58
N GLU A 102 -25.81 -8.55 10.29
CA GLU A 102 -26.68 -9.53 10.96
C GLU A 102 -26.38 -9.60 12.45
N LEU A 103 -25.10 -9.70 12.84
CA LEU A 103 -24.69 -9.68 14.24
C LEU A 103 -25.17 -8.43 14.97
N LYS A 104 -25.08 -7.25 14.33
CA LYS A 104 -25.61 -6.01 14.90
C LYS A 104 -27.12 -6.07 15.09
N GLU A 105 -27.87 -6.56 14.10
CA GLU A 105 -29.32 -6.72 14.24
C GLU A 105 -29.67 -7.66 15.41
N LEU A 106 -29.01 -8.81 15.49
CA LEU A 106 -29.18 -9.76 16.59
C LEU A 106 -28.88 -9.13 17.95
N GLN A 107 -27.81 -8.33 18.02
CA GLN A 107 -27.44 -7.62 19.24
C GLN A 107 -28.50 -6.58 19.64
N TYR A 108 -29.06 -5.83 18.68
CA TYR A 108 -30.17 -4.91 18.95
C TYR A 108 -31.43 -5.64 19.44
N ARG A 109 -31.74 -6.80 18.85
CA ARG A 109 -32.86 -7.66 19.31
C ARG A 109 -32.63 -8.15 20.74
N GLN A 110 -31.43 -8.60 21.07
CA GLN A 110 -31.08 -9.04 22.43
C GLN A 110 -31.21 -7.90 23.46
N ILE A 111 -30.67 -6.71 23.13
CA ILE A 111 -30.73 -5.54 24.01
C ILE A 111 -32.18 -5.12 24.23
N SER A 112 -32.97 -5.06 23.15
CA SER A 112 -34.39 -4.68 23.21
C SER A 112 -35.20 -5.69 24.03
N ALA A 113 -35.01 -6.98 23.78
CA ALA A 113 -35.67 -8.04 24.55
C ALA A 113 -35.31 -7.94 26.03
N LYS A 114 -34.02 -7.87 26.38
CA LYS A 114 -33.56 -7.72 27.77
C LYS A 114 -34.13 -6.45 28.41
N ALA A 115 -34.23 -5.34 27.68
CA ALA A 115 -34.81 -4.10 28.17
C ALA A 115 -36.31 -4.25 28.47
N GLU A 116 -37.05 -4.98 27.63
CA GLU A 116 -38.44 -5.31 27.88
C GLU A 116 -38.60 -6.16 29.16
N TRP A 117 -37.81 -7.23 29.29
CA TRP A 117 -37.77 -8.05 30.51
C TRP A 117 -37.43 -7.22 31.76
N MET A 118 -36.45 -6.31 31.66
CA MET A 118 -36.09 -5.40 32.75
C MET A 118 -37.18 -4.38 33.08
N ARG A 119 -37.96 -3.94 32.08
CA ARG A 119 -39.10 -3.04 32.31
C ARG A 119 -40.19 -3.75 33.12
N LEU A 120 -40.49 -5.00 32.76
CA LEU A 120 -41.50 -5.81 33.47
C LEU A 120 -41.03 -6.20 34.87
N SER A 121 -39.75 -6.57 35.05
CA SER A 121 -39.20 -6.99 36.35
C SER A 121 -38.87 -5.83 37.29
N ARG A 122 -38.93 -4.58 36.82
CA ARG A 122 -38.63 -3.41 37.64
C ARG A 122 -39.64 -3.30 38.79
N GLN A 123 -39.14 -3.17 40.01
CA GLN A 123 -39.94 -3.05 41.25
C GLN A 123 -41.06 -2.01 41.13
N SER A 124 -40.77 -0.83 40.54
CA SER A 124 -41.78 0.20 40.32
C SER A 124 -42.90 -0.19 39.35
N SER A 125 -42.62 -1.06 38.36
CA SER A 125 -43.65 -1.56 37.44
C SER A 125 -44.46 -2.67 38.09
N VAL A 126 -43.81 -3.56 38.85
CA VAL A 126 -44.45 -4.62 39.63
C VAL A 126 -45.36 -4.01 40.71
N ALA A 127 -44.91 -3.00 41.43
CA ALA A 127 -45.69 -2.26 42.42
C ALA A 127 -46.93 -1.60 41.78
N ARG A 128 -46.80 -0.99 40.60
CA ARG A 128 -47.94 -0.42 39.85
C ARG A 128 -48.95 -1.48 39.39
N MET A 129 -48.48 -2.66 38.97
CA MET A 129 -49.35 -3.77 38.61
C MET A 129 -50.07 -4.34 39.85
N LEU A 130 -49.37 -4.45 40.98
CA LEU A 130 -49.91 -4.95 42.25
C LEU A 130 -50.80 -3.93 42.98
N ASP A 131 -50.64 -2.63 42.73
CA ASP A 131 -51.52 -1.57 43.24
C ASP A 131 -52.95 -1.74 42.73
N THR A 132 -53.13 -2.18 41.48
CA THR A 132 -54.46 -2.51 40.93
C THR A 132 -55.10 -3.73 41.60
N ALA A 133 -54.28 -4.59 42.22
CA ALA A 133 -54.71 -5.75 43.02
C ALA A 133 -54.77 -5.46 44.53
N GLY A 134 -54.49 -4.22 44.97
CA GLY A 134 -54.61 -3.77 46.37
C GLY A 134 -53.43 -4.12 47.28
N ILE A 135 -52.29 -4.60 46.76
CA ILE A 135 -51.12 -5.03 47.53
C ILE A 135 -50.03 -3.95 47.44
N LYS A 136 -49.69 -3.30 48.57
CA LYS A 136 -48.66 -2.25 48.65
C LYS A 136 -47.26 -2.83 48.91
N GLU A 137 -46.28 -2.34 48.16
CA GLU A 137 -44.86 -2.71 48.32
C GLU A 137 -44.31 -2.22 49.67
N SER A 138 -43.62 -3.10 50.41
CA SER A 138 -43.01 -2.74 51.70
C SER A 138 -41.72 -1.95 51.47
N VAL A 139 -41.72 -0.67 51.83
CA VAL A 139 -40.59 0.28 51.66
C VAL A 139 -39.56 0.18 52.80
N VAL A 140 -39.83 -0.63 53.83
CA VAL A 140 -38.97 -0.73 55.01
C VAL A 140 -37.91 -1.82 54.79
N PRO A 141 -36.60 -1.49 54.87
CA PRO A 141 -35.55 -2.49 54.74
C PRO A 141 -35.58 -3.49 55.91
N PRO A 142 -35.36 -4.80 55.66
CA PRO A 142 -35.38 -5.82 56.72
C PRO A 142 -34.23 -5.62 57.71
N PHE A 143 -34.53 -5.70 59.00
CA PHE A 143 -33.53 -5.60 60.06
C PHE A 143 -32.63 -6.83 60.08
N LYS A 144 -31.31 -6.64 59.95
CA LYS A 144 -30.32 -7.69 60.20
C LYS A 144 -30.31 -7.99 61.70
N ILE A 145 -30.78 -9.16 62.10
CA ILE A 145 -30.56 -9.70 63.45
C ILE A 145 -29.06 -10.01 63.54
N LYS A 146 -28.29 -9.11 64.14
CA LYS A 146 -26.92 -9.42 64.58
C LYS A 146 -27.08 -10.12 65.92
N GLU A 147 -26.67 -11.39 66.00
CA GLU A 147 -26.59 -12.09 67.28
C GLU A 147 -25.81 -11.21 68.27
N PRO A 148 -26.28 -11.06 69.52
CA PRO A 148 -25.55 -10.30 70.51
C PRO A 148 -24.21 -11.00 70.76
N VAL A 149 -23.12 -10.34 70.36
CA VAL A 149 -21.76 -10.80 70.61
C VAL A 149 -21.61 -10.99 72.13
N LYS A 150 -21.52 -12.26 72.57
CA LYS A 150 -21.15 -12.61 73.94
C LYS A 150 -19.72 -12.15 74.19
N GLU A 151 -19.58 -11.12 75.01
CA GLU A 151 -18.30 -10.58 75.42
C GLU A 151 -17.53 -11.64 76.23
N LYS A 152 -16.38 -12.05 75.67
CA LYS A 152 -15.49 -13.06 76.23
C LYS A 152 -14.82 -12.45 77.47
N ARG A 153 -15.33 -12.76 78.67
CA ARG A 153 -14.70 -12.35 79.94
C ARG A 153 -13.23 -12.79 79.94
N ARG A 154 -12.32 -11.82 79.82
CA ARG A 154 -10.87 -12.00 79.91
C ARG A 154 -10.51 -12.30 81.36
N TRP A 155 -10.13 -13.55 81.61
CA TRP A 155 -9.94 -14.11 82.94
C TRP A 155 -8.53 -13.90 83.54
N TRP A 156 -7.66 -13.04 82.99
CA TRP A 156 -6.24 -12.96 83.41
C TRP A 156 -5.83 -11.75 84.28
N SER A 157 -6.70 -10.80 84.66
CA SER A 157 -6.24 -9.57 85.34
C SER A 157 -6.16 -9.60 86.88
N SER A 158 -6.24 -10.75 87.56
CA SER A 158 -6.29 -10.78 89.04
C SER A 158 -5.24 -11.69 89.66
N GLY A 159 -4.00 -11.55 89.22
CA GLY A 159 -2.87 -12.24 89.85
C GLY A 159 -1.64 -11.37 89.94
N LYS A 160 -1.69 -10.29 90.73
CA LYS A 160 -0.56 -9.66 91.46
C LYS A 160 -1.09 -8.83 92.64
N GLU A 161 -0.34 -8.86 93.75
CA GLU A 161 -0.48 -8.09 94.99
C GLU A 161 -1.64 -8.41 95.96
N SER A 162 -1.47 -9.48 96.75
CA SER A 162 -1.85 -9.49 98.16
C SER A 162 -0.94 -10.45 98.93
N ALA A 163 0.27 -9.99 99.25
CA ALA A 163 1.11 -10.61 100.29
C ALA A 163 0.80 -9.89 101.61
N PRO A 164 0.44 -10.61 102.70
CA PRO A 164 0.15 -10.00 103.99
C PRO A 164 1.44 -9.58 104.71
N GLU A 165 1.40 -8.40 105.33
CA GLU A 165 2.31 -8.02 106.42
C GLU A 165 2.03 -8.87 107.67
N ASP A 166 3.09 -9.07 108.46
CA ASP A 166 3.28 -9.85 109.71
C ASP A 166 3.83 -11.29 109.58
#